data_AF-A0A937HD27-F1
#
_entry.id   AF-A0A937HD27-F1
#
_cell.length_a   1.000
_cell.length_b   1.000
_cell.length_c   1.000
_cell.angle_alpha   90.00
_cell.angle_beta   90.00
_cell.angle_gamma   90.00
#
_symmetry.space_group_name_H-M   'P 1'
#
loop_
_entity.id
_entity.type
_entity.pdbx_description
1 polymer ?
#
loop_
_entity_poly.entity_id
_entity_poly.type
_entity_poly.pdbx_seq_one_letter_code
_entity_poly.pdbx_strand_id
1 'polypeptide(L)' 'TEIRVATPYFKPERNKTGRSPDYYVHEVDEWLVLPYEMQGLSRDEIINNKPSMAHILQELER' A
#
# COMPACT_ATOMS: atom_id res chain seq x y z
N THR A 1 16.42 -25.89 -10.11
CA THR A 1 16.18 -24.45 -10.34
C THR A 1 15.88 -23.81 -9.02
N GLU A 2 16.60 -22.74 -8.67
CA GLU A 2 16.33 -21.98 -7.45
C GLU A 2 15.29 -20.89 -7.76
N ILE A 3 14.23 -20.81 -6.95
CA ILE A 3 13.15 -19.83 -7.13
C ILE A 3 13.08 -18.95 -5.89
N ARG A 4 13.18 -17.62 -6.10
CA ARG A 4 13.12 -16.60 -5.05
C ARG A 4 12.00 -15.60 -5.33
N VAL A 5 11.44 -15.02 -4.27
CA VAL A 5 10.33 -14.05 -4.29
C VAL A 5 10.80 -12.71 -3.75
N ALA A 6 10.51 -11.63 -4.48
CA ALA A 6 10.77 -10.26 -4.05
C ALA A 6 9.48 -9.44 -4.04
N THR A 7 9.28 -8.63 -3.00
CA THR A 7 8.12 -7.73 -2.86
C THR A 7 8.54 -6.38 -2.28
N PRO A 8 8.00 -5.24 -2.72
CA PRO A 8 8.33 -3.95 -2.11
C PRO A 8 7.92 -3.87 -0.63
N TYR A 9 6.78 -4.45 -0.26
CA TYR A 9 6.23 -4.41 1.09
C TYR A 9 5.94 -5.82 1.61
N PHE A 10 6.27 -6.06 2.89
CA PHE A 10 5.99 -7.32 3.59
C PHE A 10 5.30 -7.03 4.93
N LYS A 11 4.24 -7.80 5.24
CA LYS A 11 3.46 -7.68 6.48
C LYS A 11 3.58 -8.99 7.29
N PRO A 12 4.52 -9.10 8.25
CA PRO A 12 4.80 -10.35 8.95
C PRO A 12 3.63 -10.83 9.80
N GLU A 13 3.00 -9.92 10.56
CA GLU A 13 1.86 -10.23 11.45
C GLU A 13 0.61 -10.70 10.69
N ARG A 14 0.51 -10.37 9.40
CA ARG A 14 -0.59 -10.79 8.53
C ARG A 14 -0.21 -11.93 7.59
N ASN A 15 0.99 -12.49 7.76
CA ASN A 15 1.44 -13.59 6.95
C ASN A 15 0.67 -14.87 7.33
N LYS A 16 -0.22 -15.30 6.44
CA LYS A 16 -0.96 -16.57 6.57
C LYS A 16 -0.19 -17.75 6.01
N THR A 17 0.97 -17.51 5.43
CA THR A 17 1.86 -18.53 4.89
C THR A 17 3.03 -18.70 5.84
N GLY A 18 3.50 -19.93 6.05
CA GLY A 18 4.69 -20.18 6.88
C GLY A 18 6.01 -19.73 6.24
N ARG A 19 5.97 -18.95 5.15
CA ARG A 19 7.14 -18.53 4.38
C ARG A 19 7.13 -17.01 4.22
N SER A 20 8.29 -16.40 4.45
CA SER A 20 8.54 -14.99 4.13
C SER A 20 9.13 -14.86 2.71
N PRO A 21 8.96 -13.70 2.05
CA PRO A 21 9.66 -13.39 0.80
C PRO A 21 11.18 -13.46 1.00
N ASP A 22 11.91 -13.85 -0.04
CA ASP A 22 13.37 -13.87 -0.02
C ASP A 22 13.96 -12.44 0.04
N TYR A 23 13.23 -11.46 -0.52
CA TYR A 23 13.61 -10.05 -0.51
C TYR A 23 12.40 -9.14 -0.30
N TYR A 24 12.57 -8.10 0.52
CA TYR A 24 11.62 -7.01 0.64
C TYR A 24 12.28 -5.68 0.98
N VAL A 25 11.63 -4.56 0.63
CA VAL A 25 12.16 -3.21 0.90
C VAL A 25 11.66 -2.69 2.25
N HIS A 26 10.36 -2.84 2.52
CA HIS A 26 9.72 -2.32 3.71
C HIS A 26 8.93 -3.40 4.45
N GLU A 27 9.21 -3.56 5.73
CA GLU A 27 8.37 -4.31 6.66
C GLU A 27 7.40 -3.33 7.33
N VAL A 28 6.09 -3.50 7.10
CA VAL A 28 5.06 -2.57 7.60
C VAL A 28 3.80 -3.33 8.01
N ASP A 29 3.13 -2.90 9.08
CA ASP A 29 1.76 -3.36 9.39
C ASP A 29 0.68 -2.31 9.04
N GLU A 30 1.11 -1.10 8.68
CA GLU A 30 0.24 0.00 8.28
C GLU A 30 -0.59 -0.35 7.03
N TRP A 31 -1.74 0.29 6.90
CA TRP A 31 -2.58 0.14 5.71
C TRP A 31 -1.88 0.74 4.49
N LEU A 32 -1.69 -0.06 3.45
CA LEU A 32 -1.07 0.39 2.21
C LEU A 32 -2.20 0.75 1.25
N VAL A 33 -2.36 2.03 0.94
CA VAL A 33 -3.28 2.48 -0.09
C VAL A 33 -2.55 2.47 -1.42
N LEU A 34 -3.04 1.70 -2.39
CA LEU A 34 -2.45 1.63 -3.71
C LEU A 34 -3.13 2.62 -4.67
N PRO A 35 -2.39 3.23 -5.62
CA PRO A 35 -2.95 4.29 -6.48
C PRO A 35 -4.24 3.89 -7.21
N TYR A 36 -4.34 2.63 -7.64
CA TYR A 36 -5.53 2.14 -8.34
C TYR A 36 -6.77 2.00 -7.45
N GLU A 37 -6.61 1.88 -6.13
CA GLU A 37 -7.74 1.86 -5.18
C GLU A 37 -8.47 3.20 -5.11
N MET A 38 -7.88 4.24 -5.69
CA MET A 38 -8.43 5.58 -5.79
C MET A 38 -9.11 5.82 -7.13
N GLN A 39 -8.95 4.90 -8.09
CA GLN A 39 -9.51 5.05 -9.42
C GLN A 39 -11.05 4.95 -9.37
N GLY A 40 -11.73 5.95 -9.93
CA GLY A 40 -13.20 6.00 -9.98
C GLY A 40 -13.87 6.62 -8.75
N LEU A 41 -13.10 7.05 -7.74
CA LEU A 41 -13.60 7.83 -6.62
C LEU A 41 -13.53 9.33 -6.95
N SER A 42 -14.56 10.06 -6.58
CA SER A 42 -14.52 11.53 -6.59
C SER A 42 -13.62 12.05 -5.47
N ARG A 43 -13.13 13.28 -5.64
CA ARG A 43 -12.29 13.94 -4.63
C ARG A 43 -12.95 14.00 -3.26
N ASP A 44 -14.24 14.32 -3.23
CA ASP A 44 -15.00 14.44 -1.98
C ASP A 44 -15.15 13.08 -1.29
N GLU A 45 -15.40 12.00 -2.03
CA GLU A 45 -15.45 10.65 -1.48
C GLU A 45 -14.11 10.24 -0.87
N ILE A 46 -13.01 10.61 -1.51
CA ILE A 46 -11.67 10.33 -1.00
C ILE A 46 -11.42 11.10 0.30
N ILE A 47 -11.67 12.41 0.33
CA ILE A 47 -11.41 13.25 1.50
C ILE A 47 -12.27 12.81 2.69
N ASN A 48 -13.55 12.53 2.45
CA ASN A 48 -14.50 12.16 3.51
C ASN A 48 -14.20 10.78 4.11
N ASN A 49 -13.69 9.82 3.33
CA ASN A 49 -13.46 8.44 3.78
C ASN A 49 -11.97 8.12 4.08
N LYS A 50 -11.04 8.91 3.54
CA LYS A 50 -9.59 8.76 3.72
C LYS A 50 -8.93 10.12 3.98
N PRO A 51 -9.17 10.75 5.15
CA PRO A 51 -8.74 12.13 5.42
C PRO A 51 -7.22 12.35 5.34
N SER A 52 -6.41 11.32 5.63
CA SER A 52 -4.95 11.38 5.47
C SER A 52 -4.48 11.61 4.03
N MET A 53 -5.32 11.31 3.03
CA MET A 53 -5.02 11.52 1.61
C MET A 53 -5.19 12.98 1.17
N ALA A 54 -5.86 13.82 1.98
CA ALA A 54 -6.16 15.20 1.58
C ALA A 54 -4.89 16.01 1.26
N HIS A 55 -3.83 15.84 2.07
CA HIS A 55 -2.52 16.46 1.85
C HIS A 55 -1.90 16.01 0.52
N ILE A 56 -1.90 14.71 0.24
CA ILE A 56 -1.31 14.12 -0.98
C ILE A 56 -2.06 14.63 -2.22
N LEU A 57 -3.39 14.71 -2.17
CA LEU A 57 -4.19 15.24 -3.27
C LEU A 57 -3.93 16.73 -3.52
N GLN A 58 -3.65 17.53 -2.48
CA GLN A 58 -3.27 18.93 -2.65
C GLN A 58 -1.89 19.08 -3.30
N GLU A 59 -0.93 18.23 -2.96
CA GLU A 59 0.41 18.25 -3.56
C GLU A 59 0.41 17.88 -5.05
N LEU A 60 -0.45 16.94 -5.46
CA LEU A 60 -0.56 16.50 -6.86
C LEU A 60 -1.14 17.56 -7.81
N GLU A 61 -1.86 18.55 -7.28
CA GLU A 61 -2.48 19.63 -8.06
C GLU A 61 -1.57 20.85 -8.23
N ARG A 62 -0.35 20.81 -7.68
CA ARG A 62 0.64 21.88 -7.74
C ARG A 62 1.63 21.70 -8.88
#